data_AF-A0A147HTA5-F1
#
_entry.id   AF-A0A147HTA5-F1
#
_cell.length_a   1.000
_cell.length_b   1.000
_cell.length_c   1.000
_cell.angle_alpha   90.00
_cell.angle_beta   90.00
_cell.angle_gamma   90.00
#
_symmetry.space_group_name_H-M   'P 1'
#
loop_
_entity.id
_entity.type
_entity.pdbx_description
1 polymer ?
#
loop_
_entity_poly.entity_id
_entity_poly.type
_entity_poly.pdbx_seq_one_letter_code
_entity_poly.pdbx_strand_id
1 'polypeptide(L)'
;MSFRPLIVASALVAGGMALVSAIALSRLPPSTMLPTHWNAAGQADRFAEAGYALFLPVVLTIGVSAIMAALPRIEPLQRNLEGSAALLRTVWAGCLALFIGVEAMVAGPAFGWTPPGSLMLVGLGLFLIAIGNTLPKSRPGFFVGIRTPWAIMDTDNWIATHRFGGWLFAGTGLAIVIVALLPIDAEDRAGIVTTALLSAALTPVLFSYFRWRVTRPR
;
A
#
# COMPACT_ATOMS: atom_id res chain seq x y z
N MET A 1 7.78 -6.90 -20.79
CA MET A 1 7.44 -7.31 -19.41
C MET A 1 6.05 -7.97 -19.34
N SER A 2 5.87 -9.16 -18.72
CA SER A 2 4.52 -9.79 -18.57
C SER A 2 3.94 -9.58 -17.17
N PHE A 3 2.72 -9.03 -17.09
CA PHE A 3 1.91 -8.91 -15.87
C PHE A 3 0.81 -9.96 -15.74
N ARG A 4 0.74 -10.91 -16.69
CA ARG A 4 -0.28 -11.98 -16.70
C ARG A 4 -0.42 -12.69 -15.35
N PRO A 5 0.67 -13.07 -14.63
CA PRO A 5 0.53 -13.72 -13.33
C PRO A 5 -0.18 -12.86 -12.29
N LEU A 6 0.08 -11.55 -12.27
CA LEU A 6 -0.56 -10.64 -11.31
C LEU A 6 -2.02 -10.37 -11.67
N ILE A 7 -2.38 -10.34 -12.95
CA ILE A 7 -3.78 -10.24 -13.39
C ILE A 7 -4.56 -11.48 -12.95
N VAL A 8 -3.99 -12.67 -13.15
CA VAL A 8 -4.60 -13.93 -12.70
C VAL A 8 -4.70 -13.96 -11.18
N ALA A 9 -3.63 -13.56 -10.46
CA ALA A 9 -3.65 -13.47 -9.00
C ALA A 9 -4.73 -12.49 -8.52
N SER A 10 -4.87 -11.31 -9.12
CA SER A 10 -5.94 -10.35 -8.83
C SER A 10 -7.33 -10.96 -8.99
N ALA A 11 -7.57 -11.69 -10.09
CA ALA A 11 -8.85 -12.33 -10.34
C ALA A 11 -9.15 -13.44 -9.30
N LEU A 12 -8.15 -14.25 -8.96
CA LEU A 12 -8.28 -15.28 -7.92
C LEU A 12 -8.51 -14.67 -6.54
N VAL A 13 -7.79 -13.61 -6.17
CA VAL A 13 -7.95 -12.90 -4.90
C VAL A 13 -9.33 -12.26 -4.83
N ALA A 14 -9.77 -11.53 -5.86
CA ALA A 14 -11.09 -10.91 -5.88
C ALA A 14 -12.22 -11.96 -5.83
N GLY A 15 -12.10 -13.05 -6.59
CA GLY A 15 -13.08 -14.15 -6.57
C GLY A 15 -13.11 -14.88 -5.23
N GLY A 16 -11.95 -15.12 -4.62
CA GLY A 16 -11.83 -15.73 -3.29
C GLY A 16 -12.42 -14.84 -2.20
N MET A 17 -12.12 -13.53 -2.22
CA MET A 17 -12.72 -12.57 -1.31
C MET A 17 -14.24 -12.51 -1.50
N ALA A 18 -14.75 -12.40 -2.74
CA ALA A 18 -16.19 -12.38 -2.99
C ALA A 18 -16.91 -13.64 -2.47
N LEU A 19 -16.27 -14.81 -2.59
CA LEU A 19 -16.79 -16.06 -2.01
C LEU A 19 -16.82 -16.00 -0.48
N VAL A 20 -15.75 -15.53 0.16
CA VAL A 20 -15.69 -15.31 1.61
C VAL A 20 -16.78 -14.33 2.05
N SER A 21 -16.92 -13.20 1.36
CA SER A 21 -17.95 -12.18 1.61
C SER A 21 -19.36 -12.77 1.52
N ALA A 22 -19.66 -13.57 0.50
CA ALA A 22 -20.97 -14.21 0.34
C ALA A 22 -21.28 -15.21 1.47
N ILE A 23 -20.30 -16.04 1.84
CA ILE A 23 -20.43 -16.99 2.94
C ILE A 23 -20.60 -16.24 4.28
N ALA A 24 -19.80 -15.20 4.52
CA ALA A 24 -19.89 -14.37 5.72
C ALA A 24 -21.28 -13.72 5.83
N LEU A 25 -21.78 -13.15 4.74
CA LEU A 25 -23.10 -12.51 4.70
C LEU A 25 -24.23 -13.48 5.04
N SER A 26 -24.15 -14.74 4.60
CA SER A 26 -25.16 -15.77 4.95
C SER A 26 -25.14 -16.22 6.42
N ARG A 27 -24.03 -15.95 7.14
CA ARG A 27 -23.86 -16.32 8.56
C ARG A 27 -24.26 -15.22 9.52
N LEU A 28 -24.31 -13.97 9.03
CA LEU A 28 -24.60 -12.81 9.85
C LEU A 28 -26.11 -12.56 9.91
N PRO A 29 -26.64 -12.14 11.07
CA PRO A 29 -28.01 -11.68 11.16
C PRO A 29 -28.28 -10.54 10.16
N PRO A 30 -29.52 -10.43 9.63
CA PRO A 30 -29.95 -9.25 8.90
C PRO A 30 -29.67 -7.97 9.70
N SER A 31 -29.32 -6.88 9.02
CA SER A 31 -28.98 -5.59 9.63
C SER A 31 -27.70 -5.57 10.49
N THR A 32 -26.85 -6.60 10.41
CA THR A 32 -25.52 -6.55 11.02
C THR A 32 -24.71 -5.38 10.45
N MET A 33 -24.11 -4.60 11.33
CA MET A 33 -23.19 -3.52 10.99
C MET A 33 -21.75 -3.99 11.17
N LEU A 34 -20.92 -3.83 10.15
CA LEU A 34 -19.51 -4.20 10.16
C LEU A 34 -18.62 -2.96 10.00
N PRO A 35 -17.42 -2.97 10.57
CA PRO A 35 -16.49 -1.85 10.46
C PRO A 35 -16.04 -1.65 9.02
N THR A 36 -16.00 -0.39 8.58
CA THR A 36 -15.52 0.01 7.24
C THR A 36 -14.34 0.98 7.31
N HIS A 37 -14.03 1.49 8.49
CA HIS A 37 -12.89 2.36 8.73
C HIS A 37 -12.34 2.11 10.14
N TRP A 38 -11.02 2.22 10.25
CA TRP A 38 -10.31 2.19 11.51
C TRP A 38 -9.49 3.47 11.63
N ASN A 39 -9.55 4.13 12.78
CA ASN A 39 -8.72 5.28 13.04
C ASN A 39 -7.23 4.88 13.14
N ALA A 40 -6.35 5.87 13.28
CA ALA A 40 -4.90 5.64 13.40
C ALA A 40 -4.51 4.84 14.67
N ALA A 41 -5.42 4.73 15.64
CA ALA A 41 -5.32 3.90 16.84
C ALA A 41 -5.70 2.42 16.58
N GLY A 42 -6.17 2.07 15.37
CA GLY A 42 -6.61 0.73 15.01
C GLY A 42 -7.99 0.37 15.55
N GLN A 43 -8.76 1.36 16.03
CA GLN A 43 -10.13 1.18 16.51
C GLN A 43 -11.13 1.48 15.40
N ALA A 44 -12.18 0.66 15.30
CA ALA A 44 -13.26 0.90 14.34
C ALA A 44 -14.09 2.11 14.75
N ASP A 45 -14.20 3.10 13.86
CA ASP A 45 -14.93 4.36 14.10
C ASP A 45 -15.99 4.66 13.03
N ARG A 46 -16.05 3.85 11.95
CA ARG A 46 -17.15 3.89 10.97
C ARG A 46 -17.62 2.48 10.64
N PHE A 47 -18.92 2.37 10.41
CA PHE A 47 -19.61 1.10 10.18
C PHE A 47 -20.57 1.24 9.00
N ALA A 48 -20.87 0.12 8.35
CA ALA A 48 -21.88 0.03 7.31
C ALA A 48 -22.61 -1.32 7.38
N GLU A 49 -23.70 -1.45 6.65
CA GLU A 49 -24.41 -2.73 6.51
C GLU A 49 -23.46 -3.82 6.00
N ALA A 50 -23.59 -5.04 6.53
CA ALA A 50 -22.65 -6.14 6.30
C ALA A 50 -22.39 -6.40 4.82
N GLY A 51 -23.42 -6.35 3.96
CA GLY A 51 -23.25 -6.53 2.52
C GLY A 51 -22.33 -5.49 1.90
N TYR A 52 -22.52 -4.21 2.24
CA TYR A 52 -21.63 -3.15 1.76
C TYR A 52 -20.21 -3.32 2.30
N ALA A 53 -20.07 -3.56 3.60
CA ALA A 53 -18.77 -3.68 4.24
C ALA A 53 -17.94 -4.86 3.68
N LEU A 54 -18.57 -6.02 3.48
CA LEU A 54 -17.91 -7.24 2.99
C LEU A 54 -17.51 -7.13 1.50
N PHE A 55 -18.34 -6.51 0.66
CA PHE A 55 -18.01 -6.43 -0.77
C PHE A 55 -17.15 -5.21 -1.14
N LEU A 56 -16.97 -4.23 -0.26
CA LEU A 56 -16.13 -3.07 -0.52
C LEU A 56 -14.65 -3.44 -0.81
N PRO A 57 -13.97 -4.29 -0.02
CA PRO A 57 -12.60 -4.72 -0.32
C PRO A 57 -12.48 -5.47 -1.67
N VAL A 58 -13.50 -6.23 -2.06
CA VAL A 58 -13.57 -6.90 -3.37
C VAL A 58 -13.56 -5.87 -4.50
N VAL A 59 -14.43 -4.87 -4.42
CA VAL A 59 -14.54 -3.78 -5.41
C VAL A 59 -13.22 -3.00 -5.50
N LEU A 60 -12.63 -2.66 -4.35
CA LEU A 60 -11.33 -1.97 -4.30
C LEU A 60 -10.21 -2.81 -4.92
N THR A 61 -10.19 -4.12 -4.68
CA THR A 61 -9.22 -5.05 -5.27
C THR A 61 -9.32 -5.07 -6.79
N ILE A 62 -10.55 -5.14 -7.33
CA ILE A 62 -10.79 -5.10 -8.77
C ILE A 62 -10.35 -3.76 -9.35
N GLY A 63 -10.76 -2.65 -8.74
CA GLY A 63 -10.44 -1.30 -9.21
C GLY A 63 -8.95 -1.00 -9.23
N VAL A 64 -8.23 -1.28 -8.13
CA VAL A 64 -6.79 -1.09 -8.06
C VAL A 64 -6.06 -2.01 -9.03
N SER A 65 -6.49 -3.27 -9.16
CA SER A 65 -5.88 -4.21 -10.11
C SER A 65 -6.08 -3.78 -11.56
N ALA A 66 -7.24 -3.22 -11.89
CA ALA A 66 -7.51 -2.67 -13.21
C ALA A 66 -6.62 -1.45 -13.52
N ILE A 67 -6.45 -0.54 -12.54
CA ILE A 67 -5.52 0.59 -12.65
C ILE A 67 -4.09 0.08 -12.87
N MET A 68 -3.61 -0.86 -12.05
CA MET A 68 -2.26 -1.41 -12.15
C MET A 68 -2.03 -2.15 -13.48
N ALA A 69 -3.05 -2.82 -14.02
CA ALA A 69 -3.00 -3.46 -15.34
C ALA A 69 -3.01 -2.46 -16.51
N ALA A 70 -3.65 -1.30 -16.32
CA ALA A 70 -3.74 -0.24 -17.32
C ALA A 70 -2.49 0.65 -17.35
N LEU A 71 -1.85 0.88 -16.20
CA LEU A 71 -0.66 1.73 -16.04
C LEU A 71 0.42 1.48 -17.11
N PRO A 72 0.83 0.23 -17.39
CA PRO A 72 1.82 -0.03 -18.44
C PRO A 72 1.42 0.37 -19.84
N ARG A 73 0.14 0.54 -20.14
CA ARG A 73 -0.32 0.94 -21.48
C ARG A 73 -0.31 2.45 -21.69
N ILE A 74 -0.39 3.22 -20.61
CA ILE A 74 -0.47 4.68 -20.65
C ILE A 74 0.85 5.37 -20.28
N GLU A 75 1.84 4.64 -19.77
CA GLU A 75 3.18 5.16 -19.45
C GLU A 75 3.90 5.72 -20.69
N PRO A 76 4.20 7.02 -20.74
CA PRO A 76 4.94 7.61 -21.86
C PRO A 76 6.37 7.03 -21.98
N LEU A 77 7.01 6.69 -20.86
CA LEU A 77 8.38 6.18 -20.82
C LEU A 77 8.43 4.64 -20.70
N GLN A 78 7.83 3.96 -21.69
CA GLN A 78 7.66 2.49 -21.70
C GLN A 78 8.92 1.68 -21.37
N ARG A 79 10.07 2.02 -21.97
CA ARG A 79 11.35 1.33 -21.71
C ARG A 79 11.80 1.45 -20.25
N ASN A 80 11.53 2.58 -19.61
CA ASN A 80 11.89 2.79 -18.21
C ASN A 80 10.96 2.01 -17.28
N LEU A 81 9.69 1.83 -17.68
CA LEU A 81 8.75 1.01 -16.91
C LEU A 81 9.20 -0.45 -16.78
N GLU A 82 9.80 -1.01 -17.83
CA GLU A 82 10.37 -2.37 -17.76
C GLU A 82 11.50 -2.44 -16.74
N GLY A 83 12.30 -1.38 -16.59
CA GLY A 83 13.28 -1.24 -15.51
C GLY A 83 12.64 -1.09 -14.13
N SER A 84 11.48 -0.44 -14.04
CA SER A 84 10.67 -0.28 -12.82
C SER A 84 9.74 -1.46 -12.52
N ALA A 85 9.89 -2.56 -13.27
CA ALA A 85 9.10 -3.78 -13.16
C ALA A 85 8.96 -4.30 -11.72
N ALA A 86 10.09 -4.38 -11.01
CA ALA A 86 10.14 -4.92 -9.66
C ALA A 86 9.32 -4.08 -8.67
N LEU A 87 9.43 -2.75 -8.78
CA LEU A 87 8.68 -1.82 -7.93
C LEU A 87 7.18 -1.92 -8.21
N LEU A 88 6.77 -1.91 -9.48
CA LEU A 88 5.34 -2.02 -9.84
C LEU A 88 4.74 -3.35 -9.38
N ARG A 89 5.43 -4.48 -9.58
CA ARG A 89 4.98 -5.79 -9.08
C ARG A 89 4.86 -5.82 -7.56
N THR A 90 5.81 -5.19 -6.86
CA THR A 90 5.82 -5.13 -5.39
C THR A 90 4.66 -4.31 -4.86
N VAL A 91 4.41 -3.13 -5.46
CA VAL A 91 3.27 -2.29 -5.11
C VAL A 91 1.96 -3.05 -5.35
N TRP A 92 1.80 -3.67 -6.51
CA TRP A 92 0.57 -4.41 -6.83
C TRP A 92 0.36 -5.61 -5.89
N ALA A 93 1.35 -6.47 -5.71
CA ALA A 93 1.25 -7.62 -4.82
C ALA A 93 1.00 -7.21 -3.36
N GLY A 94 1.64 -6.14 -2.89
CA GLY A 94 1.41 -5.61 -1.56
C GLY A 94 0.01 -5.04 -1.37
N CYS A 95 -0.55 -4.33 -2.36
CA CYS A 95 -1.96 -3.91 -2.33
C CYS A 95 -2.91 -5.11 -2.23
N LEU A 96 -2.68 -6.19 -3.01
CA LEU A 96 -3.48 -7.41 -2.90
C LEU A 96 -3.40 -8.02 -1.50
N ALA A 97 -2.20 -8.11 -0.92
CA ALA A 97 -2.01 -8.62 0.43
C ALA A 97 -2.71 -7.77 1.49
N LEU A 98 -2.65 -6.43 1.38
CA LEU A 98 -3.36 -5.53 2.27
C LEU A 98 -4.87 -5.69 2.16
N PHE A 99 -5.43 -5.82 0.94
CA PHE A 99 -6.87 -6.02 0.78
C PHE A 99 -7.35 -7.38 1.30
N ILE A 100 -6.54 -8.43 1.18
CA ILE A 100 -6.80 -9.71 1.87
C ILE A 100 -6.85 -9.49 3.38
N GLY A 101 -5.92 -8.70 3.93
CA GLY A 101 -5.91 -8.32 5.35
C GLY A 101 -7.16 -7.54 5.75
N VAL A 102 -7.62 -6.59 4.93
CA VAL A 102 -8.87 -5.84 5.17
C VAL A 102 -10.06 -6.80 5.16
N GLU A 103 -10.18 -7.68 4.17
CA GLU A 103 -11.26 -8.66 4.10
C GLU A 103 -11.27 -9.56 5.33
N ALA A 104 -10.10 -10.03 5.78
CA ALA A 104 -9.98 -10.80 7.00
C ALA A 104 -10.50 -10.03 8.23
N MET A 105 -10.21 -8.73 8.34
CA MET A 105 -10.71 -7.86 9.42
C MET A 105 -12.21 -7.66 9.37
N VAL A 106 -12.81 -7.51 8.18
CA VAL A 106 -14.25 -7.28 8.02
C VAL A 106 -15.04 -8.58 8.17
N ALA A 107 -14.61 -9.66 7.53
CA ALA A 107 -15.32 -10.94 7.47
C ALA A 107 -15.08 -11.81 8.69
N GLY A 108 -13.95 -11.63 9.39
CA GLY A 108 -13.55 -12.44 10.56
C GLY A 108 -14.66 -12.67 11.58
N PRO A 109 -15.42 -11.65 12.02
CA PRO A 109 -16.50 -11.82 12.99
C PRO A 109 -17.57 -12.84 12.57
N ALA A 110 -17.86 -12.98 11.27
CA ALA A 110 -18.80 -13.98 10.75
C ALA A 110 -18.29 -15.44 10.91
N PHE A 111 -17.00 -15.60 11.20
CA PHE A 111 -16.35 -16.88 11.46
C PHE A 111 -15.93 -17.05 12.93
N GLY A 112 -16.39 -16.16 13.83
CA GLY A 112 -16.03 -16.20 15.24
C GLY A 112 -14.57 -15.80 15.52
N TRP A 113 -13.94 -15.09 14.59
CA TRP A 113 -12.55 -14.62 14.71
C TRP A 113 -12.50 -13.10 14.70
N THR A 114 -11.86 -12.49 15.70
CA THR A 114 -11.63 -11.05 15.74
C THR A 114 -10.15 -10.79 15.52
N PRO A 115 -9.73 -10.32 14.33
CA PRO A 115 -8.34 -10.04 14.07
C PRO A 115 -7.81 -8.93 14.99
N PRO A 116 -6.55 -8.99 15.42
CA PRO A 116 -5.98 -7.93 16.23
C PRO A 116 -5.92 -6.63 15.42
N GLY A 117 -6.21 -5.49 16.05
CA GLY A 117 -6.14 -4.17 15.39
C GLY A 117 -4.76 -3.83 14.83
N SER A 118 -3.71 -4.48 15.33
CA SER A 118 -2.33 -4.34 14.82
C SER A 118 -2.09 -5.04 13.47
N LEU A 119 -2.98 -5.93 13.01
CA LEU A 119 -2.81 -6.69 11.76
C LEU A 119 -2.56 -5.77 10.57
N MET A 120 -3.36 -4.71 10.44
CA MET A 120 -3.23 -3.74 9.34
C MET A 120 -1.93 -2.95 9.42
N LEU A 121 -1.52 -2.53 10.62
CA LEU A 121 -0.27 -1.79 10.82
C LEU A 121 0.96 -2.65 10.49
N VAL A 122 0.95 -3.92 10.91
CA VAL A 122 2.02 -4.88 10.55
C VAL A 122 2.06 -5.08 9.04
N GLY A 123 0.90 -5.29 8.41
CA GLY A 123 0.80 -5.40 6.95
C GLY A 123 1.34 -4.17 6.22
N LEU A 124 0.97 -2.97 6.68
CA LEU A 124 1.45 -1.70 6.13
C LEU A 124 2.97 -1.56 6.30
N GLY A 125 3.51 -1.88 7.48
CA GLY A 125 4.94 -1.82 7.74
C GLY A 125 5.74 -2.77 6.84
N LEU A 126 5.28 -4.02 6.69
CA LEU A 126 5.87 -4.99 5.76
C LEU A 126 5.78 -4.51 4.30
N PHE A 127 4.67 -3.90 3.92
CA PHE A 127 4.50 -3.33 2.59
C PHE A 127 5.50 -2.21 2.31
N LEU A 128 5.72 -1.30 3.27
CA LEU A 128 6.71 -0.23 3.14
C LEU A 128 8.15 -0.78 3.09
N ILE A 129 8.46 -1.84 3.83
CA ILE A 129 9.75 -2.55 3.72
C ILE A 129 9.94 -3.09 2.30
N ALA A 130 8.93 -3.74 1.74
CA ALA A 130 9.00 -4.29 0.38
C ALA A 130 9.17 -3.18 -0.68
N ILE A 131 8.43 -2.06 -0.54
CA ILE A 131 8.61 -0.88 -1.37
C ILE A 131 10.03 -0.33 -1.23
N GLY A 132 10.53 -0.14 0.00
CA GLY A 132 11.86 0.37 0.26
C GLY A 132 12.97 -0.46 -0.38
N ASN A 133 12.83 -1.79 -0.39
CA ASN A 133 13.75 -2.72 -1.04
C ASN A 133 13.71 -2.67 -2.59
N THR A 134 12.63 -2.17 -3.18
CA THR A 134 12.47 -2.12 -4.64
C THR A 134 12.56 -0.72 -5.23
N LEU A 135 12.40 0.32 -4.42
CA LEU A 135 12.54 1.72 -4.81
C LEU A 135 13.85 2.01 -5.57
N PRO A 136 15.04 1.60 -5.08
CA PRO A 136 16.32 1.90 -5.72
C PRO A 136 16.52 1.20 -7.08
N LYS A 137 15.67 0.21 -7.40
CA LYS A 137 15.73 -0.58 -8.64
C LYS A 137 14.95 0.08 -9.78
N SER A 138 14.17 1.12 -9.47
CA SER A 138 13.32 1.83 -10.43
C SER A 138 14.11 2.72 -11.38
N ARG A 139 13.50 3.03 -12.52
CA ARG A 139 13.99 3.98 -13.53
C ARG A 139 13.03 5.17 -13.66
N PRO A 140 13.51 6.35 -14.11
CA PRO A 140 12.68 7.54 -14.30
C PRO A 140 11.39 7.25 -15.04
N GLY A 141 10.24 7.60 -14.46
CA GLY A 141 8.93 7.29 -15.01
C GLY A 141 7.83 8.19 -14.47
N PHE A 142 6.70 8.23 -15.17
CA PHE A 142 5.58 9.10 -14.82
C PHE A 142 4.59 8.47 -13.84
N PHE A 143 4.56 7.15 -13.71
CA PHE A 143 3.58 6.48 -12.84
C PHE A 143 4.13 5.80 -11.60
N VAL A 144 5.41 5.40 -11.60
CA VAL A 144 5.99 4.56 -10.53
C VAL A 144 7.25 5.23 -9.97
N GLY A 145 7.34 5.34 -8.64
CA GLY A 145 8.47 5.95 -7.93
C GLY A 145 8.14 7.31 -7.28
N ILE A 146 9.18 8.01 -6.81
CA ILE A 146 9.14 9.36 -6.26
C ILE A 146 9.26 10.36 -7.42
N ARG A 147 8.13 10.93 -7.82
CA ARG A 147 7.93 11.60 -9.12
C ARG A 147 8.00 13.11 -9.03
N THR A 148 9.11 13.64 -8.56
CA THR A 148 9.35 15.08 -8.62
C THR A 148 9.77 15.49 -10.04
N PRO A 149 9.40 16.70 -10.53
CA PRO A 149 9.76 17.13 -11.88
C PRO A 149 11.27 17.04 -12.16
N TRP A 150 12.08 17.34 -11.16
CA TRP A 150 13.54 17.30 -11.25
C TRP A 150 14.14 15.89 -11.14
N ALA A 151 13.50 14.93 -10.45
CA ALA A 151 13.97 13.54 -10.48
C ALA A 151 13.65 12.87 -11.81
N ILE A 152 12.49 13.18 -12.41
CA ILE A 152 12.08 12.58 -13.69
C ILE A 152 13.06 12.98 -14.81
N MET A 153 13.54 14.22 -14.79
CA MET A 153 14.40 14.79 -15.84
C MET A 153 15.90 14.54 -15.65
N ASP A 154 16.32 14.04 -14.48
CA ASP A 154 17.72 13.80 -14.13
C ASP A 154 17.88 12.40 -13.54
N THR A 155 18.55 11.52 -14.29
CA THR A 155 18.73 10.12 -13.90
C THR A 155 19.56 9.97 -12.63
N ASP A 156 20.56 10.84 -12.40
CA ASP A 156 21.39 10.77 -11.19
C ASP A 156 20.61 11.24 -9.97
N ASN A 157 19.76 12.25 -10.13
CA ASN A 157 18.83 12.66 -9.08
C ASN A 157 17.79 11.57 -8.80
N TRP A 158 17.24 10.93 -9.82
CA TRP A 158 16.34 9.78 -9.66
C TRP A 158 16.97 8.69 -8.82
N ILE A 159 18.15 8.20 -9.22
CA ILE A 159 18.84 7.09 -8.54
C ILE A 159 19.12 7.45 -7.08
N ALA A 160 19.64 8.64 -6.81
CA ALA A 160 19.94 9.06 -5.45
C ALA A 160 18.68 9.21 -4.58
N THR A 161 17.62 9.82 -5.14
CA THR A 161 16.33 10.02 -4.45
C THR A 161 15.71 8.68 -4.09
N HIS A 162 15.72 7.72 -5.01
CA HIS A 162 15.12 6.40 -4.79
C HIS A 162 15.98 5.51 -3.90
N ARG A 163 17.32 5.66 -3.92
CA ARG A 163 18.19 5.00 -2.96
C ARG A 163 17.94 5.51 -1.54
N PHE A 164 17.88 6.82 -1.36
CA PHE A 164 17.57 7.43 -0.06
C PHE A 164 16.16 7.08 0.41
N GLY A 165 15.17 7.24 -0.46
CA GLY A 165 13.79 6.84 -0.18
C GLY A 165 13.67 5.35 0.13
N GLY A 166 14.47 4.49 -0.50
CA GLY A 166 14.50 3.05 -0.21
C GLY A 166 14.83 2.75 1.24
N TRP A 167 15.91 3.36 1.77
CA TRP A 167 16.28 3.25 3.18
C TRP A 167 15.21 3.80 4.10
N LEU A 168 14.65 4.96 3.76
CA LEU A 168 13.65 5.63 4.59
C LEU A 168 12.34 4.83 4.67
N PHE A 169 11.83 4.33 3.54
CA PHE A 169 10.63 3.50 3.50
C PHE A 169 10.83 2.18 4.27
N ALA A 170 12.00 1.53 4.11
CA ALA A 170 12.29 0.31 4.84
C ALA A 170 12.42 0.55 6.36
N GLY A 171 13.12 1.60 6.77
CA GLY A 171 13.24 2.00 8.17
C GLY A 171 11.90 2.37 8.79
N THR A 172 11.09 3.17 8.10
CA THR A 172 9.72 3.52 8.55
C THR A 172 8.83 2.29 8.63
N GLY A 173 8.88 1.38 7.65
CA GLY A 173 8.12 0.15 7.70
C GLY A 173 8.49 -0.74 8.88
N LEU A 174 9.79 -0.87 9.18
CA LEU A 174 10.27 -1.60 10.35
C LEU A 174 9.82 -0.94 11.66
N ALA A 175 9.92 0.38 11.76
CA ALA A 175 9.46 1.14 12.92
C ALA A 175 7.94 0.94 13.15
N ILE A 176 7.13 0.96 12.09
CA ILE A 176 5.69 0.72 12.17
C ILE A 176 5.40 -0.71 12.67
N VAL A 177 6.11 -1.74 12.18
CA VAL A 177 5.95 -3.12 12.67
C VAL A 177 6.26 -3.20 14.16
N ILE A 178 7.36 -2.59 14.60
CA ILE A 178 7.75 -2.60 16.03
C ILE A 178 6.68 -1.89 16.87
N VAL A 179 6.30 -0.67 16.48
CA VAL A 179 5.30 0.15 17.19
C VAL A 179 3.93 -0.54 17.24
N ALA A 180 3.55 -1.28 16.19
CA ALA A 180 2.30 -2.03 16.15
C ALA A 180 2.23 -3.17 17.19
N LEU A 181 3.39 -3.72 17.58
CA LEU A 181 3.51 -4.87 18.48
C LEU A 181 3.83 -4.48 19.92
N LEU A 182 4.27 -3.23 20.15
CA LEU A 182 4.54 -2.73 21.50
C LEU A 182 3.24 -2.38 22.25
N PRO A 183 3.21 -2.53 23.58
CA PRO A 183 2.08 -2.14 24.43
C PRO A 183 2.08 -0.62 24.66
N ILE A 184 1.86 0.16 23.60
CA ILE A 184 1.79 1.62 23.61
C ILE A 184 0.33 2.05 23.50
N ASP A 185 -0.03 3.15 24.17
CA ASP A 185 -1.36 3.75 24.07
C ASP A 185 -1.72 4.09 22.63
N ALA A 186 -3.01 3.99 22.30
CA ALA A 186 -3.46 4.01 20.92
C ALA A 186 -3.26 5.40 20.26
N GLU A 187 -3.38 6.48 21.04
CA GLU A 187 -3.15 7.86 20.58
C GLU A 187 -1.67 8.12 20.26
N ASP A 188 -0.76 7.70 21.14
CA ASP A 188 0.68 7.81 20.92
C ASP A 188 1.12 7.00 19.70
N ARG A 189 0.60 5.77 19.58
CA ARG A 189 0.83 4.91 18.41
C ARG A 189 0.39 5.58 17.12
N ALA A 190 -0.80 6.16 17.12
CA ALA A 190 -1.35 6.90 15.98
C ALA A 190 -0.44 8.09 15.58
N GLY A 191 0.02 8.87 16.57
CA GLY A 191 0.92 10.00 16.36
C GLY A 191 2.27 9.58 15.78
N ILE A 192 2.87 8.51 16.32
CA ILE A 192 4.15 7.96 15.85
C ILE A 192 4.02 7.46 14.41
N VAL A 193 3.02 6.64 14.12
CA VAL A 193 2.80 6.08 12.78
C VAL A 193 2.56 7.20 11.76
N THR A 194 1.69 8.16 12.08
CA THR A 194 1.38 9.28 11.20
C THR A 194 2.62 10.12 10.90
N THR A 195 3.40 10.45 11.93
CA THR A 195 4.64 11.22 11.80
C THR A 195 5.68 10.47 10.96
N ALA A 196 5.83 9.17 11.19
CA ALA A 196 6.76 8.33 10.44
C ALA A 196 6.38 8.22 8.95
N LEU A 197 5.08 8.09 8.64
CA LEU A 197 4.57 8.07 7.27
C LEU A 197 4.76 9.40 6.55
N LEU A 198 4.42 10.52 7.20
CA LEU A 198 4.63 11.86 6.64
C LEU A 198 6.11 12.12 6.39
N SER A 199 6.97 11.74 7.33
CA SER A 199 8.42 11.85 7.18
C SER A 199 8.93 11.01 6.01
N ALA A 200 8.47 9.77 5.87
CA ALA A 200 8.83 8.89 4.76
C ALA A 200 8.39 9.43 3.39
N ALA A 201 7.22 10.07 3.33
CA ALA A 201 6.69 10.65 2.11
C ALA A 201 7.38 11.97 1.71
N LEU A 202 7.60 12.87 2.67
CA LEU A 202 8.07 14.24 2.40
C LEU A 202 9.59 14.33 2.26
N THR A 203 10.34 13.60 3.08
CA THR A 203 11.81 13.75 3.12
C THR A 203 12.50 13.40 1.79
N PRO A 204 12.11 12.34 1.05
CA PRO A 204 12.71 12.06 -0.25
C PRO A 204 12.39 13.12 -1.31
N VAL A 205 11.21 13.73 -1.23
CA VAL A 205 10.82 14.85 -2.11
C VAL A 205 11.71 16.07 -1.84
N LEU A 206 11.93 16.42 -0.57
CA LEU A 206 12.82 17.50 -0.16
C LEU A 206 14.27 17.22 -0.57
N PHE A 207 14.76 16.00 -0.29
CA PHE A 207 16.09 15.55 -0.70
C PHE A 207 16.29 15.73 -2.21
N SER A 208 15.31 15.30 -3.00
CA SER A 208 15.34 15.41 -4.45
C SER A 208 15.42 16.87 -4.92
N TYR A 209 14.68 17.78 -4.26
CA TYR A 209 14.68 19.21 -4.57
C TYR A 209 16.03 19.86 -4.28
N PHE A 210 16.59 19.62 -3.08
CA PHE A 210 17.88 20.20 -2.71
C PHE A 210 19.00 19.68 -3.59
N ARG A 211 18.97 18.39 -3.95
CA ARG A 211 19.95 17.82 -4.89
C ARG A 211 19.91 18.53 -6.24
N TRP A 212 18.71 18.72 -6.80
CA TRP A 212 18.53 19.45 -8.05
C TRP A 212 18.99 20.91 -7.97
N ARG A 213 18.75 21.59 -6.85
CA ARG A 213 19.19 22.99 -6.64
C ARG A 213 20.71 23.14 -6.66
N VAL A 214 21.43 22.15 -6.12
CA VAL A 214 22.90 22.17 -6.04
C VAL A 214 23.54 21.80 -7.38
N THR A 215 22.93 20.90 -8.16
CA THR A 215 23.50 20.41 -9.42
C THR A 215 23.20 21.29 -10.64
N ARG A 216 22.29 22.26 -10.54
CA ARG A 216 22.04 23.20 -11.64
C ARG A 216 23.16 24.24 -11.76
N PRO A 217 23.84 24.35 -12.91
CA PRO A 217 24.67 25.52 -13.20
C PRO A 217 23.79 26.77 -13.20
N ARG A 218 24.32 27.86 -12.63
CA ARG A 218 23.67 29.18 -12.62
C ARG A 218 23.52 29.73 -14.02
#